data_AF-A0A9X9M9K7-F1
#
_entry.id   AF-A0A9X9M9K7-F1
#
_cell.length_a   1.000
_cell.length_b   1.000
_cell.length_c   1.000
_cell.angle_alpha   90.00
_cell.angle_beta   90.00
_cell.angle_gamma   90.00
#
_symmetry.space_group_name_H-M   'P 1'
#
loop_
_entity.id
_entity.type
_entity.pdbx_description
1 polymer ?
#
loop_
_entity_poly.entity_id
_entity_poly.type
_entity_poly.pdbx_seq_one_letter_code
_entity_poly.pdbx_strand_id
1 'polypeptide(L)'
;SIGHLFGTLPQDSLCSERIVWDPSLCNSDIPAWNQSPDYSFFKNYKSCCELHPDQPFYILKPKMPWELWDIIQEVSTEDIQPNPPSSGMLGIIIIIIIIIIMLCDQVDIYEFLLSKCKTNVCCYYQKFFGSACTVGTYHSLLFEKNLVTHLNQGTDEDIYLLGKTPLPGFQRIHC
;
A
#
# COMPACT_ATOMS: atom_id res chain seq x y z
N SER A 1 14.60 -4.50 0.39
CA SER A 1 13.91 -5.25 1.45
C SER A 1 12.83 -4.37 2.09
N ILE A 2 11.67 -4.24 1.45
CA ILE A 2 10.50 -3.49 1.97
C ILE A 2 9.69 -4.35 2.97
N GLY A 3 9.86 -5.67 2.97
CA GLY A 3 9.29 -6.58 3.98
C GLY A 3 9.79 -6.38 5.42
N HIS A 4 10.71 -5.43 5.65
CA HIS A 4 11.19 -5.09 7.01
C HIS A 4 10.39 -3.97 7.69
N LEU A 5 9.44 -3.32 7.02
CA LEU A 5 8.70 -2.20 7.62
C LEU A 5 7.51 -2.60 8.48
N PHE A 6 7.02 -3.85 8.43
CA PHE A 6 5.78 -4.21 9.15
C PHE A 6 5.89 -5.44 10.05
N GLY A 7 6.95 -6.24 9.95
CA GLY A 7 7.11 -7.48 10.74
C GLY A 7 7.94 -7.38 12.02
N THR A 8 8.72 -6.31 12.20
CA THR A 8 9.66 -6.14 13.33
C THR A 8 9.66 -4.72 13.88
N LEU A 9 8.51 -4.05 13.85
CA LEU A 9 8.37 -2.74 14.46
C LEU A 9 8.44 -2.91 16.00
N PRO A 10 9.37 -2.22 16.69
CA PRO A 10 9.30 -2.10 18.15
C PRO A 10 7.90 -1.70 18.58
N GLN A 11 7.44 -2.20 19.72
CA GLN A 11 6.08 -1.98 20.24
C GLN A 11 5.66 -0.50 20.18
N ASP A 12 6.58 0.41 20.50
CA ASP A 12 6.39 1.86 20.44
C ASP A 12 6.06 2.39 19.04
N SER A 13 6.64 1.81 18.00
CA SER A 13 6.35 2.20 16.61
C SER A 13 5.02 1.67 16.10
N LEU A 14 4.61 0.45 16.51
CA LEU A 14 3.30 -0.09 16.14
C LEU A 14 2.15 0.72 16.73
N CYS A 15 2.31 1.25 17.95
CA CYS A 15 1.26 2.04 18.59
C CYS A 15 1.04 3.41 17.93
N SER A 16 1.94 3.85 17.05
CA SER A 16 1.76 5.06 16.25
C SER A 16 0.91 4.84 14.98
N GLU A 17 0.71 3.57 14.59
CA GLU A 17 -0.06 3.20 13.40
C GLU A 17 -1.57 3.36 13.61
N ARG A 18 -2.29 3.51 12.49
CA ARG A 18 -3.77 3.58 12.45
C ARG A 18 -4.41 2.37 11.78
N ILE A 19 -3.65 1.70 10.90
CA ILE A 19 -4.08 0.52 10.17
C ILE A 19 -2.88 -0.43 10.12
N VAL A 20 -3.10 -1.69 10.48
CA VAL A 20 -2.13 -2.78 10.29
C VAL A 20 -2.70 -3.79 9.30
N TRP A 21 -1.83 -4.36 8.47
CA TRP A 21 -2.17 -5.44 7.56
C TRP A 21 -1.10 -6.52 7.60
N ASP A 22 -1.49 -7.74 7.27
CA ASP A 22 -0.64 -8.92 7.29
C ASP A 22 -0.94 -9.77 6.05
N PRO A 23 0.08 -10.25 5.33
CA PRO A 23 -0.11 -11.22 4.27
C PRO A 23 -0.82 -12.47 4.78
N SER A 24 -1.76 -12.98 3.98
CA SER A 24 -2.39 -14.28 4.23
C SER A 24 -2.07 -15.24 3.08
N LEU A 25 -2.29 -16.54 3.25
CA LEU A 25 -2.31 -17.44 2.10
C LEU A 25 -3.41 -17.01 1.11
N CYS A 26 -3.13 -17.12 -0.19
CA CYS A 26 -4.12 -16.78 -1.22
C CYS A 26 -5.42 -17.56 -0.99
N ASN A 27 -6.56 -16.86 -1.04
CA ASN A 27 -7.91 -17.38 -0.73
C ASN A 27 -8.15 -17.89 0.70
N SER A 28 -7.27 -17.56 1.66
CA SER A 28 -7.49 -17.88 3.07
C SER A 28 -8.66 -17.07 3.66
N ASP A 29 -9.48 -17.71 4.48
CA ASP A 29 -10.51 -17.04 5.25
C ASP A 29 -9.95 -16.48 6.58
N ILE A 30 -10.75 -15.66 7.28
CA ILE A 30 -10.30 -15.01 8.52
C ILE A 30 -9.90 -16.05 9.59
N PRO A 31 -10.67 -17.13 9.86
CA PRO A 31 -10.28 -18.15 10.82
C PRO A 31 -8.96 -18.85 10.48
N ALA A 32 -8.73 -19.22 9.21
CA ALA A 32 -7.50 -19.89 8.79
C ALA A 32 -6.29 -18.94 8.89
N TRP A 33 -6.44 -17.70 8.43
CA TRP A 33 -5.40 -16.67 8.58
C TRP A 33 -5.07 -16.39 10.05
N ASN A 34 -6.08 -16.27 10.92
CA ASN A 34 -5.87 -16.01 12.34
C ASN A 34 -5.15 -17.16 13.08
N GLN A 35 -5.19 -18.39 12.57
CA GLN A 35 -4.44 -19.51 13.12
C GLN A 35 -2.95 -19.48 12.75
N SER A 36 -2.61 -18.91 11.59
CA SER A 36 -1.24 -18.87 11.08
C SER A 36 -0.97 -17.57 10.30
N PRO A 37 -0.92 -16.41 10.99
CA PRO A 37 -0.57 -15.14 10.37
C PRO A 37 0.91 -15.14 9.96
N ASP A 38 1.28 -14.32 8.98
CA ASP A 38 2.67 -14.19 8.54
C ASP A 38 3.51 -13.56 9.67
N TYR A 39 2.94 -12.56 10.36
CA TYR A 39 3.50 -11.98 11.57
C TYR A 39 2.54 -12.06 12.77
N SER A 40 3.07 -12.44 13.94
CA SER A 40 2.29 -12.51 15.18
C SER A 40 2.12 -11.13 15.85
N PHE A 41 1.37 -10.21 15.23
CA PHE A 41 1.20 -8.83 15.71
C PHE A 41 0.04 -8.64 16.73
N PHE A 42 -0.84 -9.62 16.89
CA PHE A 42 -2.07 -9.48 17.72
C PHE A 42 -1.82 -9.08 19.18
N LYS A 43 -0.73 -9.55 19.79
CA LYS A 43 -0.39 -9.20 21.18
C LYS A 43 -0.03 -7.71 21.29
N ASN A 44 0.79 -7.21 20.38
CA ASN A 44 1.21 -5.81 20.36
C ASN A 44 0.03 -4.90 19.98
N TYR A 45 -0.79 -5.32 19.01
CA TYR A 45 -2.02 -4.63 18.64
C TYR A 45 -2.95 -4.41 19.84
N LYS A 46 -3.22 -5.48 20.62
CA LYS A 46 -4.06 -5.37 21.84
C LYS A 46 -3.45 -4.41 22.86
N SER A 47 -2.15 -4.54 23.10
CA SER A 47 -1.45 -3.64 24.03
C SER A 47 -1.53 -2.17 23.60
N CYS A 48 -1.40 -1.86 22.31
CA CYS A 48 -1.55 -0.49 21.81
C CYS A 48 -2.99 0.03 21.98
N CYS A 49 -4.00 -0.81 21.74
CA CYS A 49 -5.40 -0.45 21.96
C CYS A 49 -5.70 -0.17 23.44
N GLU A 50 -5.08 -0.92 24.36
CA GLU A 50 -5.20 -0.69 25.81
C GLU A 50 -4.51 0.60 26.26
N LEU A 51 -3.34 0.92 25.67
CA LEU A 51 -2.58 2.14 25.98
C LEU A 51 -3.21 3.41 25.40
N HIS A 52 -3.87 3.30 24.24
CA HIS A 52 -4.45 4.43 23.51
C HIS A 52 -5.89 4.12 23.06
N PRO A 53 -6.85 3.99 24.00
CA PRO A 53 -8.22 3.58 23.68
C PRO A 53 -8.96 4.58 22.79
N ASP A 54 -8.61 5.87 22.86
CA ASP A 54 -9.21 6.94 22.06
C ASP A 54 -8.62 7.05 20.64
N GLN A 55 -7.57 6.29 20.33
CA GLN A 55 -6.93 6.24 19.02
C GLN A 55 -7.49 5.08 18.21
N PRO A 56 -8.22 5.35 17.11
CA PRO A 56 -8.67 4.28 16.22
C PRO A 56 -7.47 3.53 15.63
N PHE A 57 -7.49 2.22 15.78
CA PHE A 57 -6.50 1.30 15.21
C PHE A 57 -7.25 0.13 14.59
N TYR A 58 -7.05 -0.13 13.30
CA TYR A 58 -7.79 -1.11 12.51
C TYR A 58 -6.88 -2.21 11.97
N ILE A 59 -7.46 -3.40 11.77
CA ILE A 59 -6.82 -4.51 11.07
C ILE A 59 -7.46 -4.65 9.69
N LEU A 60 -6.67 -4.58 8.63
CA LEU A 60 -7.14 -4.80 7.27
C LEU A 60 -7.53 -6.28 7.08
N LYS A 61 -8.64 -6.54 6.40
CA LYS A 61 -9.06 -7.93 6.12
C LYS A 61 -8.01 -8.62 5.23
N PRO A 62 -7.62 -9.86 5.54
CA PRO A 62 -6.55 -10.58 4.83
C PRO A 62 -6.84 -10.84 3.35
N LYS A 63 -8.12 -10.76 2.95
CA LYS A 63 -8.57 -10.95 1.57
C LYS A 63 -8.30 -9.73 0.66
N MET A 64 -8.29 -8.52 1.22
CA MET A 64 -8.22 -7.27 0.44
C MET A 64 -6.92 -7.17 -0.40
N PRO A 65 -5.72 -7.51 0.11
CA PRO A 65 -4.52 -7.51 -0.71
C PRO A 65 -4.58 -8.46 -1.91
N TRP A 66 -5.26 -9.61 -1.76
CA TRP A 66 -5.41 -10.60 -2.83
C TRP A 66 -6.45 -10.19 -3.87
N GLU A 67 -7.56 -9.58 -3.44
CA GLU A 67 -8.54 -8.99 -4.38
C GLU A 67 -7.89 -7.89 -5.24
N LEU A 68 -6.99 -7.10 -4.66
CA LEU A 68 -6.22 -6.10 -5.41
C LEU A 68 -5.17 -6.75 -6.31
N TRP A 69 -4.53 -7.81 -5.85
CA TRP A 69 -3.57 -8.57 -6.65
C TRP A 69 -4.24 -9.13 -7.92
N ASP A 70 -5.44 -9.68 -7.81
CA ASP A 70 -6.21 -10.20 -8.95
C ASP A 70 -6.46 -9.12 -10.01
N ILE A 71 -6.82 -7.90 -9.58
CA ILE A 71 -7.00 -6.75 -10.49
C ILE A 71 -5.70 -6.37 -11.19
N ILE A 72 -4.59 -6.30 -10.44
CA ILE A 72 -3.28 -5.96 -11.02
C ILE A 72 -2.87 -7.05 -12.02
N GLN A 73 -3.10 -8.33 -11.70
CA GLN A 73 -2.81 -9.44 -12.61
C GLN A 73 -3.66 -9.37 -13.88
N GLU A 74 -4.95 -9.05 -13.77
CA GLU A 74 -5.86 -8.95 -14.92
C GLU A 74 -5.45 -7.83 -15.90
N VAL A 75 -4.92 -6.71 -15.38
CA VAL A 75 -4.45 -5.58 -16.19
C VAL A 75 -3.02 -5.80 -16.71
N SER A 76 -2.28 -6.74 -16.14
CA SER A 76 -0.88 -7.00 -16.51
C SER A 76 -0.77 -7.87 -17.76
N THR A 77 0.20 -7.57 -18.62
CA THR A 77 0.47 -8.34 -19.86
C THR A 77 1.21 -9.64 -19.60
N GLU A 78 1.71 -9.85 -18.39
CA GLU A 78 2.50 -10.99 -17.96
C GLU A 78 2.15 -11.39 -16.52
N ASP A 79 2.54 -12.61 -16.12
CA ASP A 79 2.30 -13.13 -14.78
C ASP A 79 3.09 -12.33 -13.75
N ILE A 80 2.39 -11.73 -12.78
CA ILE A 80 3.02 -10.93 -11.72
C ILE A 80 3.47 -11.84 -10.58
N GLN A 81 4.37 -11.34 -9.72
CA GLN A 81 4.86 -12.14 -8.59
C GLN A 81 3.70 -12.50 -7.64
N PRO A 82 3.63 -13.74 -7.13
CA PRO A 82 2.54 -14.22 -6.26
C PRO A 82 2.70 -13.73 -4.81
N ASN A 83 2.99 -12.44 -4.64
CA ASN A 83 3.14 -11.74 -3.37
C ASN A 83 2.12 -10.60 -3.31
N PRO A 84 1.62 -10.24 -2.11
CA PRO A 84 0.63 -9.17 -2.00
C PRO A 84 1.19 -7.83 -2.51
N PRO A 85 0.30 -6.90 -2.94
CA PRO A 85 0.70 -5.55 -3.34
C PRO A 85 1.44 -4.81 -2.21
N SER A 86 2.20 -3.79 -2.58
CA SER A 86 2.91 -2.96 -1.61
C SER A 86 1.95 -2.20 -0.68
N SER A 87 2.41 -1.87 0.53
CA SER A 87 1.64 -0.99 1.45
C SER A 87 1.25 0.34 0.80
N GLY A 88 2.07 0.85 -0.13
CA GLY A 88 1.77 2.08 -0.86
C GLY A 88 0.54 1.91 -1.77
N MET A 89 0.47 0.82 -2.52
CA MET A 89 -0.67 0.51 -3.39
C MET A 89 -1.94 0.20 -2.58
N LEU A 90 -1.83 -0.54 -1.47
CA LEU A 90 -2.94 -0.75 -0.55
C LEU A 90 -3.46 0.58 0.01
N GLY A 91 -2.56 1.48 0.40
CA GLY A 91 -2.90 2.82 0.87
C GLY A 91 -3.62 3.66 -0.17
N ILE A 92 -3.17 3.65 -1.43
CA ILE A 92 -3.82 4.34 -2.55
C ILE A 92 -5.27 3.86 -2.72
N ILE A 93 -5.48 2.54 -2.75
CA ILE A 93 -6.82 1.96 -2.90
C ILE A 93 -7.71 2.27 -1.69
N ILE A 94 -7.18 2.17 -0.46
CA ILE A 94 -7.93 2.52 0.75
C ILE A 94 -8.34 4.00 0.72
N ILE A 95 -7.42 4.90 0.38
CA ILE A 95 -7.70 6.33 0.29
C ILE A 95 -8.73 6.61 -0.81
N ILE A 96 -8.60 5.99 -1.99
CA ILE A 96 -9.61 6.10 -3.06
C ILE A 96 -10.96 5.63 -2.54
N ILE A 97 -11.07 4.44 -1.94
CA ILE A 97 -12.33 3.90 -1.39
C ILE A 97 -12.94 4.86 -0.35
N ILE A 98 -12.14 5.38 0.57
CA ILE A 98 -12.60 6.35 1.57
C ILE A 98 -13.08 7.64 0.88
N ILE A 99 -12.35 8.14 -0.11
CA ILE A 99 -12.70 9.35 -0.87
C ILE A 99 -14.01 9.18 -1.66
N ILE A 100 -14.27 7.98 -2.21
CA ILE A 100 -15.56 7.65 -2.82
C ILE A 100 -16.69 7.81 -1.80
N ILE A 101 -16.50 7.24 -0.61
CA ILE A 101 -17.52 7.27 0.45
C ILE A 101 -17.71 8.69 1.00
N MET A 102 -16.65 9.51 1.00
CA MET A 102 -16.66 10.89 1.51
C MET A 102 -17.00 11.96 0.46
N LEU A 103 -17.35 11.57 -0.77
CA LEU A 103 -17.72 12.47 -1.88
C LEU A 103 -16.62 13.48 -2.28
N CYS A 104 -15.34 13.08 -2.26
CA CYS A 104 -14.26 13.91 -2.81
C CYS A 104 -13.96 13.58 -4.28
N ASP A 105 -13.50 14.59 -5.01
CA ASP A 105 -13.34 14.52 -6.48
C ASP A 105 -12.03 13.91 -6.97
N GLN A 106 -10.96 13.98 -6.17
CA GLN A 106 -9.59 13.69 -6.62
C GLN A 106 -8.67 13.30 -5.46
N VAL A 107 -7.68 12.44 -5.75
CA VAL A 107 -6.59 12.05 -4.85
C VAL A 107 -5.26 12.40 -5.50
N ASP A 108 -4.40 13.13 -4.80
CA ASP A 108 -3.05 13.44 -5.28
C ASP A 108 -2.03 12.53 -4.61
N ILE A 109 -1.34 11.70 -5.40
CA ILE A 109 -0.29 10.79 -4.92
C ILE A 109 1.08 11.39 -5.25
N TYR A 110 2.00 11.35 -4.29
CA TYR A 110 3.34 11.93 -4.45
C TYR A 110 4.44 10.87 -4.35
N GLU A 111 5.42 10.95 -5.25
CA GLU A 111 6.64 10.12 -5.32
C GLU A 111 6.38 8.60 -5.39
N PHE A 112 5.14 8.19 -5.69
CA PHE A 112 4.83 6.82 -6.10
C PHE A 112 5.32 6.58 -7.54
N LEU A 113 4.92 7.47 -8.45
CA LEU A 113 5.62 7.72 -9.71
C LEU A 113 6.75 8.72 -9.43
N LEU A 114 7.96 8.35 -9.85
CA LEU A 114 9.18 9.03 -9.40
C LEU A 114 9.42 10.30 -10.19
N SER A 115 9.74 11.39 -9.50
CA SER A 115 10.15 12.64 -10.12
C SER A 115 11.62 12.61 -10.58
N LYS A 116 12.10 13.73 -11.14
CA LYS A 116 13.53 13.98 -11.39
C LYS A 116 14.40 13.86 -10.13
N CYS A 117 13.80 13.96 -8.95
CA CYS A 117 14.47 13.77 -7.67
C CYS A 117 14.66 12.29 -7.32
N LYS A 118 14.41 11.36 -8.25
CA LYS A 118 14.68 9.93 -8.09
C LYS A 118 16.08 9.70 -7.55
N THR A 119 16.14 9.07 -6.38
CA THR A 119 17.39 8.60 -5.77
C THR A 119 17.32 7.11 -5.51
N ASN A 120 18.47 6.50 -5.19
CA ASN A 120 18.53 5.12 -4.70
C ASN A 120 18.24 5.01 -3.19
N VAL A 121 17.87 6.11 -2.52
CA VAL A 121 17.50 6.11 -1.10
C VAL A 121 16.11 5.48 -0.97
N CYS A 122 15.98 4.43 -0.14
CA CYS A 122 14.72 3.69 -0.01
C CYS A 122 13.61 4.51 0.68
N CYS A 123 13.94 5.24 1.74
CA CYS A 123 12.99 6.02 2.53
C CYS A 123 13.60 7.38 2.84
N TYR A 124 12.81 8.46 2.76
CA TYR A 124 13.30 9.83 3.00
C TYR A 124 13.90 10.05 4.39
N TYR A 125 13.52 9.23 5.38
CA TYR A 125 14.01 9.27 6.76
C TYR A 125 15.17 8.29 7.03
N GLN A 126 15.55 7.46 6.06
CA GLN A 126 16.64 6.49 6.20
C GLN A 126 17.81 6.85 5.28
N LYS A 127 19.01 6.40 5.66
CA LYS A 127 20.23 6.56 4.84
C LYS A 127 20.59 5.29 4.06
N PHE A 128 19.68 4.32 3.99
CA PHE A 128 19.90 3.06 3.29
C PHE A 128 19.62 3.19 1.79
N PHE A 129 20.54 2.65 0.98
CA PHE A 129 20.45 2.67 -0.47
C PHE A 129 20.01 1.29 -1.01
N GLY A 130 18.98 1.27 -1.84
CA GLY A 130 18.53 0.04 -2.50
C GLY A 130 17.54 0.33 -3.62
N SER A 131 17.95 0.08 -4.87
CA SER A 131 17.06 0.20 -6.05
C SER A 131 15.82 -0.71 -5.96
N ALA A 132 15.92 -1.80 -5.19
CA ALA A 132 14.83 -2.68 -4.83
C ALA A 132 13.58 -1.96 -4.29
N CYS A 133 13.77 -0.85 -3.58
CA CYS A 133 12.66 -0.06 -3.04
C CYS A 133 11.95 0.79 -4.09
N THR A 134 12.64 1.07 -5.18
CA THR A 134 12.21 1.97 -6.24
C THR A 134 11.57 1.22 -7.41
N VAL A 135 12.04 -0.01 -7.68
CA VAL A 135 11.63 -0.82 -8.84
C VAL A 135 10.82 -2.07 -8.42
N GLY A 136 10.92 -2.49 -7.15
CA GLY A 136 10.27 -3.70 -6.63
C GLY A 136 11.24 -4.87 -6.51
N THR A 137 11.00 -5.74 -5.53
CA THR A 137 11.67 -7.05 -5.39
C THR A 137 10.69 -8.11 -4.91
N TYR A 138 10.05 -7.86 -3.77
CA TYR A 138 9.05 -8.75 -3.18
C TYR A 138 7.64 -8.41 -3.68
N HIS A 139 7.32 -7.13 -3.76
CA HIS A 139 6.08 -6.66 -4.36
C HIS A 139 6.26 -6.45 -5.86
N SER A 140 5.17 -6.64 -6.59
CA SER A 140 5.01 -6.35 -8.03
C SER A 140 4.93 -4.84 -8.32
N LEU A 141 5.86 -4.06 -7.75
CA LEU A 141 5.82 -2.59 -7.70
C LEU A 141 5.83 -1.94 -9.09
N LEU A 142 6.47 -2.59 -10.07
CA LEU A 142 6.42 -2.16 -11.48
C LEU A 142 4.98 -2.13 -12.01
N PHE A 143 4.22 -3.20 -11.78
CA PHE A 143 2.84 -3.32 -12.25
C PHE A 143 1.89 -2.40 -11.49
N GLU A 144 2.12 -2.22 -10.18
CA GLU A 144 1.41 -1.20 -9.40
C GLU A 144 1.60 0.20 -9.98
N LYS A 145 2.84 0.55 -10.36
CA LYS A 145 3.16 1.84 -11.01
C LYS A 145 2.56 1.96 -12.40
N ASN A 146 2.49 0.87 -13.17
CA ASN A 146 1.84 0.88 -14.48
C ASN A 146 0.33 1.15 -14.33
N LEU A 147 -0.33 0.54 -13.35
CA LEU A 147 -1.73 0.80 -13.05
C LEU A 147 -1.96 2.25 -12.63
N VAL A 148 -1.12 2.80 -11.74
CA VAL A 148 -1.22 4.21 -11.32
C VAL A 148 -0.97 5.16 -12.48
N THR A 149 -0.01 4.85 -13.37
CA THR A 149 0.21 5.61 -14.62
C THR A 149 -1.00 5.57 -15.53
N HIS A 150 -1.66 4.41 -15.66
CA HIS A 150 -2.86 4.26 -16.50
C HIS A 150 -4.06 5.06 -15.98
N LEU A 151 -4.18 5.20 -14.65
CA LEU A 151 -5.27 5.94 -14.01
C LEU A 151 -4.99 7.45 -13.86
N ASN A 152 -3.76 7.89 -14.17
CA ASN A 152 -3.32 9.27 -14.01
C ASN A 152 -4.14 10.25 -14.88
N GLN A 153 -4.60 11.35 -14.28
CA GLN A 153 -5.26 12.47 -14.98
C GLN A 153 -4.36 13.71 -15.14
N GLY A 154 -3.14 13.68 -14.60
CA GLY A 154 -2.16 14.76 -14.66
C GLY A 154 -1.25 14.66 -15.88
N THR A 155 -0.29 15.58 -15.99
CA THR A 155 0.68 15.57 -17.09
C THR A 155 1.98 14.86 -16.70
N ASP A 156 2.74 14.46 -17.71
CA ASP A 156 4.09 13.90 -17.51
C ASP A 156 5.03 14.94 -16.88
N GLU A 157 4.82 16.24 -17.13
CA GLU A 157 5.59 17.31 -16.49
C GLU A 157 5.33 17.37 -14.97
N ASP A 158 4.10 17.17 -14.51
CA ASP A 158 3.77 17.14 -13.09
C ASP A 158 4.44 15.95 -12.40
N ILE A 159 4.47 14.78 -13.05
CA ILE A 159 5.22 13.63 -12.56
C ILE A 159 6.72 13.97 -12.51
N TYR A 160 7.29 14.48 -13.59
CA TYR A 160 8.72 14.73 -13.69
C TYR A 160 9.20 15.81 -12.71
N LEU A 161 8.45 16.89 -12.53
CA LEU A 161 8.84 18.02 -11.69
C LEU A 161 8.46 17.87 -10.22
N LEU A 162 7.28 17.29 -9.95
CA LEU A 162 6.68 17.26 -8.61
C LEU A 162 6.52 15.84 -8.04
N GLY A 163 6.68 14.81 -8.88
CA GLY A 163 6.35 13.44 -8.49
C GLY A 163 4.85 13.27 -8.23
N LYS A 164 4.01 14.15 -8.79
CA LYS A 164 2.59 14.22 -8.48
C LYS A 164 1.78 13.43 -9.51
N THR A 165 0.88 12.57 -9.03
CA THR A 165 -0.06 11.80 -9.85
C THR A 165 -1.48 11.99 -9.32
N PRO A 166 -2.30 12.86 -9.94
CA PRO A 166 -3.70 13.00 -9.58
C PRO A 166 -4.52 11.83 -10.14
N LEU A 167 -5.28 11.18 -9.27
CA LEU A 167 -6.25 10.14 -9.62
C LEU A 167 -7.68 10.63 -9.37
N PRO A 168 -8.64 10.30 -10.25
CA PRO A 168 -10.03 10.68 -10.06
C PRO A 168 -10.70 9.89 -8.93
N GLY A 169 -11.63 10.53 -8.22
CA GLY A 169 -12.66 9.80 -7.47
C GLY A 169 -13.67 9.14 -8.40
N PHE A 170 -14.37 8.10 -7.93
CA PHE A 170 -15.35 7.35 -8.77
C PHE A 170 -16.52 8.19 -9.29
N GLN A 171 -16.82 9.35 -8.71
CA GLN A 171 -17.89 10.23 -9.23
C GLN A 171 -17.65 10.67 -10.68
N ARG A 172 -16.39 10.67 -11.12
CA ARG A 172 -16.00 11.03 -12.50
C ARG A 172 -15.81 9.80 -13.40
N ILE A 173 -16.09 8.60 -12.90
CA ILE A 173 -16.01 7.35 -13.67
C ILE A 173 -17.38 7.08 -14.27
N HIS A 174 -17.44 7.05 -15.60
CA HIS A 174 -18.62 6.64 -16.36
C HIS A 174 -18.58 5.12 -16.55
N CYS A 175 -19.60 4.42 -16.07
CA CYS A 175 -19.78 2.98 -16.23
C CYS A 175 -20.86 2.68 -17.29
#